data_AF-A0A858U3J8-F1
#
_entry.id   AF-A0A858U3J8-F1
#
_cell.length_a   1.000
_cell.length_b   1.000
_cell.length_c   1.000
_cell.angle_alpha   90.00
_cell.angle_beta   90.00
_cell.angle_gamma   90.00
#
_symmetry.space_group_name_H-M   'P 1'
#
loop_
_entity.id
_entity.type
_entity.pdbx_description
1 polymer ?
#
loop_
_entity_poly.entity_id
_entity_poly.type
_entity_poly.pdbx_seq_one_letter_code
_entity_poly.pdbx_strand_id
1 'polypeptide(L)'
;MISKKEDAKPLGPINLNKDQIDEVISLIRLDKNKPISLNLENFKNTSSSKIQIKNIKILKFNDLTGEILLSIDGLFENREFSIKESKITDFRKIIISTTTNIDASINKNNLIENLKNIDDLKNLEESEILKYIDIKYNNVLINDLHKKNLAKIKSITFIRGSLSLDFSFNYKTKELNEQEKSYTAEIKQNRILVKNLKSVNAKEVLDYILEEQKVNISSINLRTFASIYKSKWNTDKTIINYFFDRPQYNEIKNKYLGGNGDFSLDIVEVKSNDLTGTLFLSYRVSYEHNDQTIMSMNTKNENITGFLKIKDNDIFKDYGKRFLLINDIFNNLFKKTLENLYKEQYLKKSVDKGTNELEISDDIIQYFKFERWDVFKRSSNGYDLKGKYSFWLFKHDGLDLAIKKLKKDTILEEPLTHKELLIIEGIFIEPVKINMTLVEDDKRFNVNFKYKITFILNSDNDIFSDNYEKIEVMESTNLFLNI
;
A
#
# COMPACT_ATOMS: atom_id res chain seq x y z
N MET A 1 28.09 -25.11 -59.33
CA MET A 1 26.87 -24.55 -58.71
C MET A 1 27.28 -23.55 -57.65
N ILE A 2 27.22 -22.26 -57.95
CA ILE A 2 27.41 -21.20 -56.95
C ILE A 2 26.05 -20.52 -56.82
N SER A 3 25.43 -20.72 -55.66
CA SER A 3 24.16 -20.11 -55.26
C SER A 3 24.35 -18.59 -55.20
N LYS A 4 23.69 -17.86 -56.10
CA LYS A 4 23.51 -16.42 -55.99
C LYS A 4 22.78 -16.14 -54.67
N LYS A 5 23.42 -15.43 -53.74
CA LYS A 5 22.68 -14.68 -52.72
C LYS A 5 21.89 -13.62 -53.47
N GLU A 6 20.57 -13.72 -53.43
CA GLU A 6 19.70 -12.60 -53.76
C GLU A 6 20.00 -11.49 -52.77
N ASP A 7 20.64 -10.43 -53.25
CA ASP A 7 20.73 -9.17 -52.52
C ASP A 7 19.29 -8.69 -52.29
N ALA A 8 18.86 -8.71 -51.03
CA ALA A 8 17.57 -8.20 -50.62
C ALA A 8 17.42 -6.77 -51.14
N LYS A 9 16.42 -6.54 -52.01
CA LYS A 9 16.09 -5.20 -52.50
C LYS A 9 15.98 -4.25 -51.32
N PRO A 10 16.59 -3.05 -51.38
CA PRO A 10 16.41 -2.05 -50.34
C PRO A 10 14.92 -1.81 -50.16
N LEU A 11 14.42 -2.08 -48.94
CA LEU A 11 13.05 -1.78 -48.60
C LEU A 11 12.88 -0.26 -48.74
N GLY A 12 11.98 0.18 -49.63
CA GLY A 12 11.74 1.59 -49.89
C GLY A 12 11.33 2.37 -48.63
N PRO A 13 11.35 3.71 -48.69
CA PRO A 13 11.02 4.55 -47.56
C PRO A 13 9.59 4.28 -47.05
N ILE A 14 9.39 4.41 -45.75
CA ILE A 14 8.11 4.23 -45.07
C ILE A 14 7.60 5.57 -44.53
N ASN A 15 6.30 5.81 -44.70
CA ASN A 15 5.60 6.86 -43.98
C ASN A 15 5.08 6.28 -42.67
N LEU A 16 5.52 6.84 -41.55
CA LEU A 16 5.08 6.41 -40.22
C LEU A 16 3.68 6.94 -39.93
N ASN A 17 2.85 6.11 -39.30
CA ASN A 17 1.59 6.54 -38.73
C ASN A 17 1.80 7.23 -37.38
N LYS A 18 0.73 7.74 -36.75
CA LYS A 18 0.81 8.48 -35.49
C LYS A 18 1.43 7.66 -34.35
N ASP A 19 1.00 6.41 -34.18
CA ASP A 19 1.48 5.54 -33.10
C ASP A 19 2.99 5.26 -33.25
N GLN A 20 3.46 5.05 -34.49
CA GLN A 20 4.87 4.87 -34.81
C GLN A 20 5.68 6.15 -34.57
N ILE A 21 5.12 7.32 -34.88
CA ILE A 21 5.75 8.62 -34.58
C ILE A 21 5.87 8.83 -33.07
N ASP A 22 4.83 8.49 -32.31
CA ASP A 22 4.84 8.57 -30.84
C ASP A 22 5.87 7.59 -30.24
N GLU A 23 6.03 6.40 -30.81
CA GLU A 23 7.09 5.44 -30.44
C GLU A 23 8.48 6.03 -30.68
N VAL A 24 8.73 6.64 -31.85
CA VAL A 24 9.99 7.35 -32.16
C VAL A 24 10.27 8.47 -31.17
N ILE A 25 9.27 9.29 -30.83
CA ILE A 25 9.42 10.40 -29.88
C ILE A 25 9.71 9.88 -28.47
N SER A 26 9.07 8.79 -28.05
CA SER A 26 9.26 8.20 -26.72
C SER A 26 10.71 7.79 -26.44
N LEU A 27 11.46 7.40 -27.49
CA LEU A 27 12.87 7.04 -27.38
C LEU A 27 13.78 8.21 -27.00
N ILE A 28 13.35 9.45 -27.22
CA ILE A 28 14.14 10.66 -26.93
C ILE A 28 14.13 10.99 -25.42
N ARG A 29 13.33 10.27 -24.60
CA ARG A 29 13.31 10.36 -23.12
C ARG A 29 13.17 11.79 -22.59
N LEU A 30 12.13 12.48 -23.02
CA LEU A 30 11.88 13.88 -22.66
C LEU A 30 11.17 14.00 -21.30
N ASP A 31 11.68 14.87 -20.43
CA ASP A 31 11.05 15.21 -19.14
C ASP A 31 10.17 16.45 -19.33
N LYS A 32 8.87 16.22 -19.52
CA LYS A 32 7.87 17.27 -19.72
C LYS A 32 7.65 18.17 -18.50
N ASN A 33 8.11 17.78 -17.30
CA ASN A 33 7.99 18.60 -16.09
C ASN A 33 9.00 19.77 -16.06
N LYS A 34 9.86 19.87 -17.07
CA LYS A 34 10.89 20.91 -17.23
C LYS A 34 10.68 21.71 -18.52
N PRO A 35 11.22 22.94 -18.61
CA PRO A 35 11.31 23.68 -19.87
C PRO A 35 12.09 22.90 -20.93
N ILE A 36 11.84 23.25 -22.20
CA ILE A 36 12.42 22.54 -23.35
C ILE A 36 13.93 22.72 -23.39
N SER A 37 14.42 23.91 -23.05
CA SER A 37 15.84 24.24 -23.00
C SER A 37 16.68 23.27 -22.17
N LEU A 38 16.10 22.67 -21.12
CA LEU A 38 16.76 21.69 -20.26
C LEU A 38 16.71 20.26 -20.79
N ASN A 39 15.90 20.02 -21.82
CA ASN A 39 15.80 18.74 -22.49
C ASN A 39 16.66 18.71 -23.77
N LEU A 40 17.28 19.83 -24.17
CA LEU A 40 18.00 19.94 -25.44
C LEU A 40 19.13 18.91 -25.58
N GLU A 41 19.78 18.57 -24.48
CA GLU A 41 20.86 17.57 -24.45
C GLU A 41 20.40 16.12 -24.69
N ASN A 42 19.09 15.86 -24.61
CA ASN A 42 18.50 14.54 -24.83
C ASN A 42 18.17 14.27 -26.30
N PHE A 43 18.15 15.30 -27.17
CA PHE A 43 17.97 15.14 -28.61
C PHE A 43 19.26 14.65 -29.28
N LYS A 44 19.56 13.37 -29.05
CA LYS A 44 20.71 12.66 -29.61
C LYS A 44 20.27 11.41 -30.37
N ASN A 45 21.13 10.94 -31.26
CA ASN A 45 20.92 9.69 -31.98
C ASN A 45 20.74 8.54 -30.99
N THR A 46 19.58 7.88 -31.06
CA THR A 46 19.17 6.83 -30.15
C THR A 46 18.65 5.65 -30.97
N SER A 47 18.82 4.43 -30.47
CA SER A 47 18.41 3.22 -31.18
C SER A 47 17.72 2.22 -30.25
N SER A 48 16.76 1.49 -30.79
CA SER A 48 16.10 0.33 -30.21
C SER A 48 16.16 -0.83 -31.20
N SER A 49 15.55 -1.97 -30.87
CA SER A 49 15.50 -3.14 -31.78
C SER A 49 14.73 -2.87 -33.08
N LYS A 50 13.79 -1.91 -33.07
CA LYS A 50 12.95 -1.58 -34.23
C LYS A 50 13.24 -0.22 -34.84
N ILE A 51 13.79 0.72 -34.08
CA ILE A 51 13.94 2.11 -34.49
C ILE A 51 15.40 2.54 -34.36
N GLN A 52 15.98 3.11 -35.41
CA GLN A 52 17.27 3.78 -35.36
C GLN A 52 17.10 5.23 -35.76
N ILE A 53 17.26 6.16 -34.81
CA ILE A 53 17.26 7.58 -35.10
C ILE A 53 18.66 7.98 -35.57
N LYS A 54 18.78 8.34 -36.86
CA LYS A 54 20.04 8.72 -37.50
C LYS A 54 20.33 10.22 -37.32
N ASN A 55 19.29 11.03 -37.29
CA ASN A 55 19.40 12.48 -37.17
C ASN A 55 18.15 13.06 -36.49
N ILE A 56 18.38 13.99 -35.56
CA ILE A 56 17.33 14.81 -34.96
C ILE A 56 17.73 16.27 -35.15
N LYS A 57 16.90 17.02 -35.84
CA LYS A 57 17.07 18.46 -36.00
C LYS A 57 15.96 19.19 -35.26
N ILE A 58 16.34 19.97 -34.27
CA ILE A 58 15.42 20.90 -33.60
C ILE A 58 15.16 22.06 -34.54
N LEU A 59 13.93 22.17 -35.04
CA LEU A 59 13.53 23.17 -36.03
C LEU A 59 13.13 24.48 -35.34
N LYS A 60 12.28 24.38 -34.31
CA LYS A 60 11.78 25.51 -33.52
C LYS A 60 11.50 25.04 -32.10
N PHE A 61 11.72 25.89 -31.11
CA PHE A 61 11.21 25.66 -29.77
C PHE A 61 11.01 26.97 -29.04
N ASN A 62 10.12 26.99 -28.05
CA ASN A 62 9.92 28.15 -27.23
C ASN A 62 9.51 27.76 -25.81
N ASP A 63 10.41 28.02 -24.86
CA ASP A 63 10.21 27.75 -23.43
C ASP A 63 8.97 28.46 -22.84
N LEU A 64 8.53 29.58 -23.42
CA LEU A 64 7.32 30.30 -22.97
C LEU A 64 6.04 29.56 -23.36
N THR A 65 6.06 28.88 -24.50
CA THR A 65 4.90 28.14 -25.01
C THR A 65 4.88 26.70 -24.53
N GLY A 66 6.05 26.13 -24.18
CA GLY A 66 6.19 24.71 -23.85
C GLY A 66 6.06 23.80 -25.07
N GLU A 67 6.42 24.31 -26.26
CA GLU A 67 6.30 23.61 -27.53
C GLU A 67 7.64 23.52 -28.27
N ILE A 68 7.92 22.35 -28.85
CA ILE A 68 9.08 22.08 -29.70
C ILE A 68 8.65 21.41 -31.00
N LEU A 69 9.31 21.79 -32.09
CA LEU A 69 9.14 21.26 -33.43
C LEU A 69 10.46 20.62 -33.89
N LEU A 70 10.38 19.36 -34.32
CA LEU A 70 11.54 18.56 -34.70
C LEU A 70 11.40 18.02 -36.11
N SER A 71 12.54 17.80 -36.76
CA SER A 71 12.69 16.90 -37.91
C SER A 71 13.50 15.69 -37.47
N ILE A 72 13.04 14.48 -37.81
CA ILE A 72 13.68 13.23 -37.39
C ILE A 72 13.84 12.33 -38.61
N ASP A 73 15.07 11.91 -38.88
CA ASP A 73 15.38 10.93 -39.93
C ASP A 73 15.95 9.66 -39.30
N GLY A 74 15.55 8.50 -39.81
CA GLY A 74 15.93 7.24 -39.21
C GLY A 74 15.53 6.00 -39.99
N LEU A 75 15.61 4.86 -39.31
CA LEU A 75 15.10 3.57 -39.78
C LEU A 75 14.01 3.07 -38.83
N PHE A 76 12.92 2.55 -39.39
CA PHE A 76 11.90 1.78 -38.67
C PHE A 76 11.82 0.42 -39.34
N GLU A 77 12.14 -0.65 -38.62
CA GLU A 77 12.22 -2.03 -39.16
C GLU A 77 13.07 -2.10 -40.45
N ASN A 78 14.25 -1.46 -40.40
CA ASN A 78 15.20 -1.34 -41.52
C ASN A 78 14.69 -0.58 -42.77
N ARG A 79 13.56 0.14 -42.67
CA ARG A 79 13.06 1.06 -43.71
C ARG A 79 13.35 2.49 -43.35
N GLU A 80 13.85 3.27 -44.31
CA GLU A 80 14.09 4.69 -44.10
C GLU A 80 12.78 5.44 -43.87
N PHE A 81 12.76 6.28 -42.83
CA PHE A 81 11.68 7.23 -42.60
C PHE A 81 12.25 8.63 -42.44
N SER A 82 11.43 9.62 -42.77
CA SER A 82 11.71 11.03 -42.51
C SER A 82 10.45 11.70 -42.00
N ILE A 83 10.51 12.15 -40.75
CA ILE A 83 9.51 13.02 -40.14
C ILE A 83 10.00 14.44 -40.36
N LYS A 84 9.40 15.15 -41.33
CA LYS A 84 9.79 16.53 -41.66
C LYS A 84 9.48 17.50 -40.52
N GLU A 85 8.31 17.35 -39.91
CA GLU A 85 7.84 18.19 -38.81
C GLU A 85 7.03 17.35 -37.82
N SER A 86 7.45 17.33 -36.57
CA SER A 86 6.66 16.79 -35.46
C SER A 86 6.69 17.74 -34.28
N LYS A 87 5.48 18.11 -33.82
CA LYS A 87 5.27 19.03 -32.70
C LYS A 87 5.07 18.24 -31.42
N ILE A 88 5.89 18.52 -30.41
CA ILE A 88 5.74 18.00 -29.05
C ILE A 88 5.30 19.15 -28.15
N THR A 89 4.22 18.94 -27.43
CA THR A 89 3.60 19.89 -26.51
C THR A 89 3.74 19.47 -25.05
N ASP A 90 3.25 20.33 -24.16
CA ASP A 90 3.03 20.09 -22.74
C ASP A 90 4.31 20.09 -21.88
N PHE A 91 5.38 20.70 -22.38
CA PHE A 91 6.52 21.03 -21.52
C PHE A 91 6.14 22.12 -20.52
N ARG A 92 6.81 22.11 -19.36
CA ARG A 92 6.65 23.16 -18.35
C ARG A 92 7.02 24.51 -18.95
N LYS A 93 6.03 25.39 -19.07
CA LYS A 93 6.17 26.74 -19.62
C LYS A 93 6.89 27.66 -18.63
N ILE A 94 7.75 28.54 -19.15
CA ILE A 94 8.24 29.70 -18.42
C ILE A 94 7.22 30.82 -18.60
N ILE A 95 6.47 31.14 -17.54
CA ILE A 95 5.43 32.17 -17.59
C ILE A 95 6.09 33.51 -17.31
N ILE A 96 6.08 34.42 -18.28
CA ILE A 96 6.47 35.83 -18.11
C ILE A 96 5.19 36.64 -18.30
N SER A 97 4.47 36.91 -17.21
CA SER A 97 3.23 37.70 -17.26
C SER A 97 3.45 39.12 -16.76
N THR A 98 2.83 40.08 -17.43
CA THR A 98 2.74 41.50 -17.04
C THR A 98 1.77 41.74 -15.88
N THR A 99 0.83 40.82 -15.62
CA THR A 99 0.00 40.82 -14.41
C THR A 99 0.74 40.04 -13.33
N THR A 100 1.46 40.76 -12.46
CA THR A 100 2.32 40.20 -11.41
C THR A 100 1.50 39.60 -10.26
N ASN A 101 1.07 38.35 -10.40
CA ASN A 101 0.60 37.55 -9.26
C ASN A 101 1.81 36.88 -8.61
N ILE A 102 2.43 37.60 -7.67
CA ILE A 102 3.43 37.04 -6.77
C ILE A 102 2.78 36.87 -5.40
N ASP A 103 2.72 35.64 -4.93
CA ASP A 103 2.30 35.28 -3.58
C ASP A 103 3.53 34.85 -2.78
N ALA A 104 3.62 35.31 -1.53
CA ALA A 104 4.63 34.86 -0.60
C ALA A 104 3.98 34.36 0.69
N SER A 105 4.48 33.28 1.27
CA SER A 105 4.03 32.75 2.56
C SER A 105 5.18 32.21 3.39
N ILE A 106 5.10 32.36 4.71
CA ILE A 106 6.07 31.76 5.62
C ILE A 106 5.99 30.23 5.54
N ASN A 107 7.14 29.58 5.37
CA ASN A 107 7.32 28.16 5.52
C ASN A 107 7.64 27.86 6.99
N LYS A 108 6.61 27.50 7.76
CA LYS A 108 6.73 27.27 9.20
C LYS A 108 7.48 25.98 9.53
N ASN A 109 7.40 24.95 8.69
CA ASN A 109 8.14 23.70 8.90
C ASN A 109 9.65 23.98 8.90
N ASN A 110 10.15 24.74 7.93
CA ASN A 110 11.58 25.09 7.89
C ASN A 110 11.99 26.00 9.06
N LEU A 111 11.09 26.87 9.55
CA LEU A 111 11.33 27.63 10.77
C LEU A 111 11.49 26.70 11.99
N ILE A 112 10.61 25.71 12.16
CA ILE A 112 10.64 24.74 13.26
C ILE A 112 11.91 23.89 13.18
N GLU A 113 12.19 23.31 12.01
CA GLU A 113 13.36 22.46 11.74
C GLU A 113 14.67 23.16 12.13
N ASN A 114 14.81 24.44 11.74
CA ASN A 114 16.03 25.21 11.98
C ASN A 114 15.99 26.03 13.26
N LEU A 115 15.01 25.79 14.14
CA LEU A 115 14.83 26.50 15.41
C LEU A 115 14.88 28.02 15.22
N LYS A 116 14.08 28.58 14.31
CA LYS A 116 13.97 30.01 14.03
C LYS A 116 12.55 30.54 14.28
N ASN A 117 12.46 31.81 14.62
CA ASN A 117 11.23 32.59 14.69
C ASN A 117 11.12 33.50 13.46
N ILE A 118 9.93 34.05 13.23
CA ILE A 118 9.69 34.99 12.11
C ILE A 118 10.58 36.24 12.24
N ASP A 119 10.86 36.68 13.46
CA ASP A 119 11.75 37.82 13.70
C ASP A 119 13.20 37.54 13.31
N ASP A 120 13.66 36.28 13.37
CA ASP A 120 15.01 35.89 12.97
C ASP A 120 15.22 36.11 11.47
N LEU A 121 14.15 36.09 10.66
CA LEU A 121 14.21 36.30 9.21
C LEU A 121 14.69 37.69 8.81
N LYS A 122 14.57 38.69 9.70
CA LYS A 122 15.01 40.06 9.43
C LYS A 122 16.54 40.19 9.33
N ASN A 123 17.26 39.25 9.94
CA ASN A 123 18.72 39.29 10.06
C ASN A 123 19.40 38.23 9.18
N LEU A 124 18.65 37.50 8.35
CA LEU A 124 19.20 36.51 7.45
C LEU A 124 19.79 37.14 6.20
N GLU A 125 20.84 36.53 5.68
CA GLU A 125 21.35 36.85 4.35
C GLU A 125 20.30 36.53 3.28
N GLU A 126 20.36 37.27 2.17
CA GLU A 126 19.39 37.16 1.07
C GLU A 126 19.21 35.71 0.57
N SER A 127 20.31 34.98 0.42
CA SER A 127 20.31 33.60 -0.05
C SER A 127 19.58 32.63 0.91
N GLU A 128 19.50 32.96 2.19
CA GLU A 128 18.89 32.10 3.21
C GLU A 128 17.39 32.35 3.37
N ILE A 129 16.89 33.53 3.04
CA ILE A 129 15.46 33.89 3.19
C ILE A 129 14.56 32.93 2.40
N LEU A 130 15.01 32.46 1.24
CA LEU A 130 14.29 31.50 0.39
C LEU A 130 14.11 30.13 1.04
N LYS A 131 14.84 29.81 2.12
CA LYS A 131 14.56 28.60 2.90
C LYS A 131 13.29 28.75 3.72
N TYR A 132 12.90 29.97 4.10
CA TYR A 132 11.83 30.20 5.08
C TYR A 132 10.60 30.91 4.52
N ILE A 133 10.67 31.38 3.27
CA ILE A 133 9.56 32.03 2.57
C ILE A 133 9.33 31.34 1.24
N ASP A 134 8.17 30.72 1.10
CA ASP A 134 7.71 30.14 -0.17
C ASP A 134 7.20 31.27 -1.06
N ILE A 135 7.78 31.41 -2.24
CA ILE A 135 7.47 32.47 -3.20
C ILE A 135 6.89 31.81 -4.44
N LYS A 136 5.63 32.13 -4.76
CA LYS A 136 4.95 31.65 -5.96
C LYS A 136 4.75 32.80 -6.94
N TYR A 137 5.21 32.62 -8.16
CA TYR A 137 4.92 33.53 -9.28
C TYR A 137 4.03 32.80 -10.26
N ASN A 138 2.80 33.29 -10.48
CA ASN A 138 1.80 32.63 -11.33
C ASN A 138 1.63 31.14 -11.01
N ASN A 139 1.47 30.82 -9.71
CA ASN A 139 1.37 29.45 -9.17
C ASN A 139 2.62 28.56 -9.35
N VAL A 140 3.76 29.14 -9.73
CA VAL A 140 5.04 28.43 -9.83
C VAL A 140 5.92 28.77 -8.64
N LEU A 141 6.36 27.76 -7.89
CA LEU A 141 7.25 27.94 -6.75
C LEU A 141 8.65 28.34 -7.24
N ILE A 142 9.03 29.60 -7.00
CA ILE A 142 10.32 30.17 -7.40
C ILE A 142 11.47 29.47 -6.70
N ASN A 143 11.28 29.04 -5.46
CA ASN A 143 12.27 28.34 -4.65
C ASN A 143 12.79 27.08 -5.39
N ASP A 144 11.90 26.32 -6.04
CA ASP A 144 12.28 25.12 -6.80
C ASP A 144 13.02 25.46 -8.09
N LEU A 145 12.59 26.50 -8.79
CA LEU A 145 13.26 26.97 -9.99
C LEU A 145 14.66 27.48 -9.67
N HIS A 146 14.83 28.12 -8.52
CA HIS A 146 16.14 28.56 -8.04
C HIS A 146 17.07 27.37 -7.75
N LYS A 147 16.59 26.36 -7.00
CA LYS A 147 17.35 25.12 -6.73
C LYS A 147 17.79 24.39 -8.00
N LYS A 148 17.00 24.48 -9.08
CA LYS A 148 17.28 23.87 -10.39
C LYS A 148 18.10 24.77 -11.33
N ASN A 149 18.62 25.91 -10.86
CA ASN A 149 19.34 26.91 -11.66
C ASN A 149 18.54 27.50 -12.84
N LEU A 150 17.20 27.51 -12.73
CA LEU A 150 16.29 28.06 -13.75
C LEU A 150 15.85 29.48 -13.43
N ALA A 151 15.93 29.86 -12.16
CA ALA A 151 15.75 31.21 -11.68
C ALA A 151 17.00 31.65 -10.92
N LYS A 152 17.48 32.86 -11.21
CA LYS A 152 18.53 33.52 -10.42
C LYS A 152 17.89 34.58 -9.56
N ILE A 153 17.95 34.42 -8.24
CA ILE A 153 17.59 35.47 -7.30
C ILE A 153 18.73 36.48 -7.28
N LYS A 154 18.42 37.73 -7.59
CA LYS A 154 19.38 38.83 -7.62
C LYS A 154 19.41 39.56 -6.28
N SER A 155 18.24 39.79 -5.70
CA SER A 155 18.10 40.29 -4.35
C SER A 155 16.78 39.86 -3.73
N ILE A 156 16.78 39.70 -2.42
CA ILE A 156 15.58 39.41 -1.65
C ILE A 156 15.72 40.03 -0.26
N THR A 157 14.72 40.81 0.15
CA THR A 157 14.76 41.53 1.42
C THR A 157 13.43 41.40 2.12
N PHE A 158 13.44 40.91 3.37
CA PHE A 158 12.25 40.76 4.20
C PHE A 158 12.19 41.85 5.28
N ILE A 159 11.20 42.75 5.19
CA ILE A 159 11.05 43.88 6.12
C ILE A 159 9.58 43.98 6.54
N ARG A 160 9.33 43.96 7.86
CA ARG A 160 8.00 44.21 8.46
C ARG A 160 6.87 43.39 7.83
N GLY A 161 7.11 42.11 7.55
CA GLY A 161 6.10 41.22 6.96
C GLY A 161 5.88 41.41 5.46
N SER A 162 6.73 42.19 4.80
CA SER A 162 6.74 42.36 3.35
C SER A 162 8.06 41.88 2.77
N LEU A 163 8.01 41.37 1.55
CA LEU A 163 9.17 40.93 0.79
C LEU A 163 9.40 41.87 -0.41
N SER A 164 10.63 42.28 -0.62
CA SER A 164 11.08 42.80 -1.91
C SER A 164 11.92 41.72 -2.58
N LEU A 165 11.68 41.49 -3.87
CA LEU A 165 12.28 40.41 -4.62
C LEU A 165 12.68 40.89 -6.02
N ASP A 166 13.94 40.70 -6.36
CA ASP A 166 14.46 40.82 -7.72
C ASP A 166 14.99 39.46 -8.15
N PHE A 167 14.45 38.95 -9.24
CA PHE A 167 14.90 37.69 -9.81
C PHE A 167 14.80 37.70 -11.31
N SER A 168 15.55 36.80 -11.93
CA SER A 168 15.53 36.63 -13.37
C SER A 168 15.35 35.19 -13.77
N PHE A 169 14.52 34.96 -14.78
CA PHE A 169 14.44 33.68 -15.48
C PHE A 169 15.26 33.71 -16.74
N ASN A 170 16.02 32.65 -16.96
CA ASN A 170 16.65 32.41 -18.24
C ASN A 170 15.74 31.48 -19.05
N TYR A 171 15.43 31.89 -20.28
CA TYR A 171 14.65 31.08 -21.19
C TYR A 171 15.27 31.15 -22.58
N LYS A 172 15.05 30.10 -23.36
CA LYS A 172 15.55 30.02 -24.73
C LYS A 172 14.39 29.87 -25.69
N THR A 173 14.54 30.51 -26.84
CA THR A 173 13.67 30.27 -27.98
C THR A 173 14.51 30.08 -29.22
N LYS A 174 13.96 29.36 -30.18
CA LYS A 174 14.51 29.19 -31.51
C LYS A 174 13.33 29.24 -32.47
N GLU A 175 13.30 30.24 -33.34
CA GLU A 175 12.33 30.30 -34.43
C GLU A 175 12.82 29.49 -35.64
N LEU A 176 11.91 29.17 -36.56
CA LEU A 176 12.25 28.38 -37.74
C LEU A 176 13.32 29.09 -38.57
N ASN A 177 14.39 28.37 -38.93
CA ASN A 177 15.55 28.89 -39.66
C ASN A 177 16.33 30.01 -38.95
N GLU A 178 16.06 30.26 -37.67
CA GLU A 178 16.84 31.17 -36.85
C GLU A 178 17.80 30.40 -35.92
N GLN A 179 18.83 31.10 -35.46
CA GLN A 179 19.68 30.61 -34.38
C GLN A 179 18.91 30.65 -33.06
N GLU A 180 19.31 29.78 -32.14
CA GLU A 180 18.84 29.82 -30.75
C GLU A 180 19.17 31.17 -30.13
N LYS A 181 18.18 31.79 -29.50
CA LYS A 181 18.32 33.03 -28.75
C LYS A 181 18.07 32.73 -27.27
N SER A 182 19.00 33.19 -26.44
CA SER A 182 18.85 33.16 -24.98
C SER A 182 18.34 34.51 -24.52
N TYR A 183 17.35 34.48 -23.64
CA TYR A 183 16.72 35.66 -23.07
C TYR A 183 16.73 35.56 -21.56
N THR A 184 16.77 36.72 -20.93
CA THR A 184 16.62 36.86 -19.49
C THR A 184 15.43 37.77 -19.24
N ALA A 185 14.43 37.26 -18.52
CA ALA A 185 13.30 38.07 -18.06
C ALA A 185 13.56 38.48 -16.62
N GLU A 186 13.73 39.78 -16.40
CA GLU A 186 13.88 40.35 -15.07
C GLU A 186 12.51 40.66 -14.48
N ILE A 187 12.29 40.22 -13.25
CA ILE A 187 11.08 40.48 -12.50
C ILE A 187 11.51 41.13 -11.20
N LYS A 188 11.12 42.40 -11.06
CA LYS A 188 11.32 43.19 -9.86
C LYS A 188 9.96 43.45 -9.25
N GLN A 189 9.77 42.97 -8.03
CA GLN A 189 8.58 43.24 -7.27
C GLN A 189 8.94 43.76 -5.90
N ASN A 190 8.40 44.92 -5.59
CA ASN A 190 8.55 45.54 -4.28
C ASN A 190 7.30 45.24 -3.45
N ARG A 191 7.51 45.01 -2.16
CA ARG A 191 6.43 45.01 -1.15
C ARG A 191 5.36 43.94 -1.38
N ILE A 192 5.78 42.72 -1.67
CA ILE A 192 4.91 41.53 -1.65
C ILE A 192 4.51 41.26 -0.21
N LEU A 193 3.20 41.26 0.08
CA LEU A 193 2.72 40.93 1.42
C LEU A 193 2.93 39.43 1.68
N VAL A 194 3.65 39.11 2.76
CA VAL A 194 3.89 37.72 3.15
C VAL A 194 2.70 37.23 3.99
N LYS A 195 2.11 36.12 3.58
CA LYS A 195 1.02 35.44 4.30
C LYS A 195 1.58 34.57 5.43
N ASN A 196 0.73 34.18 6.37
CA ASN A 196 1.06 33.31 7.51
C ASN A 196 2.15 33.85 8.46
N LEU A 197 2.19 35.17 8.66
CA LEU A 197 3.13 35.86 9.56
C LEU A 197 2.87 35.68 11.06
N LYS A 198 1.84 34.93 11.45
CA LYS A 198 1.61 34.60 12.87
C LYS A 198 2.72 33.67 13.36
N SER A 199 3.12 33.82 14.62
CA SER A 199 4.10 32.93 15.26
C SER A 199 3.73 31.46 15.09
N VAL A 200 4.76 30.61 15.11
CA VAL A 200 4.60 29.16 15.18
C VAL A 200 3.85 28.83 16.47
N ASN A 201 2.76 28.08 16.36
CA ASN A 201 1.98 27.64 17.52
C ASN A 201 2.29 26.17 17.87
N ALA A 202 1.94 25.76 19.09
CA ALA A 202 2.23 24.41 19.58
C ALA A 202 1.69 23.29 18.68
N LYS A 203 0.49 23.44 18.12
CA LYS A 203 -0.11 22.42 17.24
C LYS A 203 0.66 22.27 15.93
N GLU A 204 1.11 23.39 15.33
CA GLU A 204 1.98 23.37 14.14
C GLU A 204 3.31 22.68 14.42
N VAL A 205 3.86 22.81 15.63
CA VAL A 205 5.07 22.08 16.05
C VAL A 205 4.80 20.58 16.15
N LEU A 206 3.67 20.18 16.73
CA LEU A 206 3.30 18.76 16.83
C LEU A 206 3.01 18.17 15.45
N ASP A 207 2.39 18.92 14.53
CA ASP A 207 2.18 18.50 13.14
C ASP A 207 3.53 18.30 12.42
N TYR A 208 4.51 19.20 12.62
CA TYR A 208 5.87 19.01 12.10
C TYR A 208 6.54 17.74 12.65
N ILE A 209 6.47 17.53 13.97
CA ILE A 209 7.01 16.32 14.61
C ILE A 209 6.32 15.07 14.06
N LEU A 210 5.00 15.12 13.85
CA LEU A 210 4.22 14.03 13.29
C LEU A 210 4.68 13.70 11.84
N GLU A 211 4.92 14.72 11.02
CA GLU A 211 5.42 14.55 9.65
C GLU A 211 6.80 13.87 9.63
N GLU A 212 7.71 14.29 10.50
CA GLU A 212 9.07 13.74 10.61
C GLU A 212 9.15 12.39 11.33
N GLN A 213 8.12 12.00 12.07
CA GLN A 213 8.07 10.72 12.79
C GLN A 213 8.13 9.54 11.82
N LYS A 214 9.02 8.58 12.12
CA LYS A 214 9.21 7.36 11.34
C LYS A 214 8.88 6.11 12.14
N VAL A 215 8.43 5.09 11.40
CA VAL A 215 8.27 3.73 11.90
C VAL A 215 9.65 3.05 11.93
N ASN A 216 10.03 2.58 13.10
CA ASN A 216 11.17 1.71 13.33
C ASN A 216 10.80 0.26 13.03
N ILE A 217 11.02 -0.18 11.79
CA ILE A 217 10.71 -1.55 11.36
C ILE A 217 11.53 -2.60 12.13
N SER A 218 12.71 -2.24 12.66
CA SER A 218 13.58 -3.21 13.35
C SER A 218 13.01 -3.70 14.69
N SER A 219 12.11 -2.94 15.31
CA SER A 219 11.42 -3.34 16.55
C SER A 219 10.22 -4.26 16.29
N ILE A 220 9.86 -4.49 15.02
CA ILE A 220 8.64 -5.20 14.62
C ILE A 220 8.98 -6.64 14.23
N ASN A 221 8.27 -7.60 14.80
CA ASN A 221 8.39 -9.00 14.41
C ASN A 221 7.53 -9.27 13.15
N LEU A 222 8.12 -9.10 11.97
CA LEU A 222 7.45 -9.37 10.70
C LEU A 222 7.19 -10.87 10.43
N ARG A 223 7.71 -11.78 11.27
CA ARG A 223 7.45 -13.24 11.17
C ARG A 223 6.13 -13.66 11.82
N THR A 224 5.22 -12.71 12.01
CA THR A 224 3.88 -12.92 12.55
C THR A 224 2.85 -12.25 11.64
N PHE A 225 1.57 -12.48 11.90
CA PHE A 225 0.48 -11.85 11.16
C PHE A 225 0.14 -10.46 11.70
N ALA A 226 -0.33 -9.56 10.83
CA ALA A 226 -0.61 -8.18 11.21
C ALA A 226 -1.75 -8.10 12.24
N SER A 227 -2.76 -8.97 12.12
CA SER A 227 -3.90 -8.95 13.03
C SER A 227 -3.56 -9.23 14.49
N ILE A 228 -2.44 -9.92 14.78
CA ILE A 228 -1.96 -10.09 16.16
C ILE A 228 -1.67 -8.73 16.80
N TYR A 229 -1.10 -7.79 16.05
CA TYR A 229 -0.83 -6.44 16.57
C TYR A 229 -2.12 -5.62 16.74
N LYS A 230 -3.07 -5.74 15.81
CA LYS A 230 -4.41 -5.14 15.94
C LYS A 230 -5.11 -5.61 17.22
N SER A 231 -5.10 -6.92 17.48
CA SER A 231 -5.71 -7.50 18.69
C SER A 231 -4.99 -7.05 19.97
N LYS A 232 -3.65 -7.08 19.99
CA LYS A 232 -2.88 -6.60 21.16
C LYS A 232 -3.16 -5.14 21.48
N TRP A 233 -3.30 -4.28 20.46
CA TRP A 233 -3.65 -2.88 20.66
C TRP A 233 -5.05 -2.68 21.24
N ASN A 234 -6.03 -3.50 20.87
CA ASN A 234 -7.36 -3.45 21.48
C ASN A 234 -7.30 -3.71 23.00
N THR A 235 -6.32 -4.47 23.47
CA THR A 235 -6.08 -4.73 24.91
C THR A 235 -5.22 -3.67 25.57
N ASP A 236 -4.12 -3.25 24.93
CA ASP A 236 -3.21 -2.21 25.40
C ASP A 236 -2.95 -1.21 24.26
N LYS A 237 -3.59 -0.04 24.34
CA LYS A 237 -3.49 0.99 23.31
C LYS A 237 -2.08 1.57 23.13
N THR A 238 -1.20 1.35 24.10
CA THR A 238 0.19 1.85 24.06
C THR A 238 1.17 0.84 23.49
N ILE A 239 0.75 -0.44 23.34
CA ILE A 239 1.63 -1.53 22.92
C ILE A 239 2.26 -1.27 21.55
N ILE A 240 1.70 -0.40 20.72
CA ILE A 240 2.23 -0.12 19.37
C ILE A 240 3.21 1.06 19.36
N ASN A 241 3.35 1.79 20.46
CA ASN A 241 4.22 2.97 20.51
C ASN A 241 5.71 2.63 20.29
N TYR A 242 6.14 1.39 20.55
CA TYR A 242 7.52 0.97 20.28
C TYR A 242 7.84 0.79 18.79
N PHE A 243 6.83 0.79 17.91
CA PHE A 243 7.05 0.81 16.46
C PHE A 243 7.64 2.12 15.98
N PHE A 244 7.67 3.14 16.81
CA PHE A 244 8.12 4.45 16.45
C PHE A 244 9.39 4.77 17.23
N ASP A 245 10.33 5.44 16.57
CA ASP A 245 11.49 5.97 17.27
C ASP A 245 11.01 7.01 18.28
N ARG A 246 11.59 6.99 19.49
CA ARG A 246 11.27 8.03 20.48
C ARG A 246 11.61 9.40 19.88
N PRO A 247 10.67 10.35 19.84
CA PRO A 247 10.94 11.67 19.31
C PRO A 247 12.02 12.36 20.18
N GLN A 248 13.24 12.49 19.68
CA GLN A 248 14.31 13.23 20.37
C GLN A 248 14.32 14.69 19.86
N TYR A 249 13.30 15.45 20.25
CA TYR A 249 13.14 16.84 19.85
C TYR A 249 13.29 17.81 21.03
N ASN A 250 14.31 17.59 21.89
CA ASN A 250 14.52 18.39 23.09
C ASN A 250 14.71 19.89 22.78
N GLU A 251 15.43 20.22 21.71
CA GLU A 251 15.67 21.61 21.32
C GLU A 251 14.39 22.29 20.82
N ILE A 252 13.58 21.59 20.01
CA ILE A 252 12.27 22.06 19.55
C ILE A 252 11.32 22.23 20.74
N LYS A 253 11.29 21.27 21.66
CA LYS A 253 10.50 21.30 22.89
C LYS A 253 10.83 22.52 23.73
N ASN A 254 12.12 22.77 23.97
CA ASN A 254 12.58 23.92 24.75
C ASN A 254 12.23 25.24 24.06
N LYS A 255 12.35 25.31 22.73
CA LYS A 255 12.12 26.54 21.98
C LYS A 255 10.64 26.90 21.84
N TYR A 256 9.77 25.93 21.59
CA TYR A 256 8.39 26.21 21.20
C TYR A 256 7.31 25.70 22.18
N LEU A 257 7.65 24.78 23.10
CA LEU A 257 6.67 24.07 23.93
C LEU A 257 6.93 24.19 25.46
N GLY A 258 7.88 25.03 25.88
CA GLY A 258 8.11 25.30 27.30
C GLY A 258 8.94 24.25 28.08
N GLY A 259 9.57 23.30 27.38
CA GLY A 259 10.69 22.48 27.88
C GLY A 259 10.39 21.32 28.84
N ASN A 260 9.34 21.41 29.67
CA ASN A 260 9.12 20.49 30.80
C ASN A 260 7.98 19.47 30.58
N GLY A 261 7.58 19.21 29.33
CA GLY A 261 6.60 18.17 29.01
C GLY A 261 7.19 16.98 28.27
N ASP A 262 6.34 15.99 28.00
CA ASP A 262 6.68 14.74 27.33
C ASP A 262 5.85 14.55 26.06
N PHE A 263 6.52 14.03 25.02
CA PHE A 263 5.85 13.63 23.79
C PHE A 263 5.35 12.19 23.91
N SER A 264 4.15 11.96 23.43
CA SER A 264 3.62 10.61 23.21
C SER A 264 3.01 10.51 21.81
N LEU A 265 2.93 9.27 21.34
CA LEU A 265 2.13 8.94 20.17
C LEU A 265 0.80 8.39 20.64
N ASP A 266 -0.25 9.02 20.15
CA ASP A 266 -1.62 8.59 20.38
C ASP A 266 -2.08 7.79 19.18
N ILE A 267 -2.12 6.47 19.33
CA ILE A 267 -2.64 5.58 18.30
C ILE A 267 -4.17 5.74 18.27
N VAL A 268 -4.67 6.31 17.19
CA VAL A 268 -6.09 6.57 16.95
C VAL A 268 -6.79 5.28 16.53
N GLU A 269 -6.20 4.54 15.59
CA GLU A 269 -6.82 3.36 15.01
C GLU A 269 -5.77 2.38 14.46
N VAL A 270 -6.10 1.09 14.54
CA VAL A 270 -5.28 -0.01 14.02
C VAL A 270 -6.16 -0.95 13.21
N LYS A 271 -5.77 -1.20 11.96
CA LYS A 271 -6.38 -2.20 11.07
C LYS A 271 -5.33 -3.16 10.56
N SER A 272 -5.76 -4.29 10.02
CA SER A 272 -4.84 -5.33 9.55
C SER A 272 -5.39 -6.00 8.30
N ASN A 273 -4.48 -6.42 7.43
CA ASN A 273 -4.80 -7.24 6.27
C ASN A 273 -3.81 -8.39 6.20
N ASP A 274 -4.26 -9.55 6.65
CA ASP A 274 -3.43 -10.75 6.71
C ASP A 274 -3.31 -11.45 5.34
N LEU A 275 -4.07 -11.02 4.34
CA LEU A 275 -3.92 -11.49 2.96
C LEU A 275 -2.74 -10.82 2.28
N THR A 276 -2.61 -9.50 2.47
CA THR A 276 -1.52 -8.70 1.91
C THR A 276 -0.33 -8.60 2.86
N GLY A 277 -0.49 -9.00 4.13
CA GLY A 277 0.57 -8.94 5.15
C GLY A 277 0.87 -7.50 5.56
N THR A 278 -0.18 -6.71 5.78
CA THR A 278 -0.08 -5.27 6.05
C THR A 278 -0.80 -4.90 7.34
N LEU A 279 -0.15 -4.10 8.19
CA LEU A 279 -0.75 -3.42 9.32
C LEU A 279 -0.95 -1.95 8.99
N PHE A 280 -2.13 -1.41 9.22
CA PHE A 280 -2.45 0.00 9.00
C PHE A 280 -2.60 0.71 10.34
N LEU A 281 -1.89 1.81 10.50
CA LEU A 281 -1.82 2.57 11.74
C LEU A 281 -2.22 4.02 11.50
N SER A 282 -3.16 4.51 12.30
CA SER A 282 -3.50 5.92 12.36
C SER A 282 -3.06 6.49 13.70
N TYR A 283 -2.28 7.57 13.70
CA TYR A 283 -1.76 8.13 14.94
C TYR A 283 -1.56 9.64 14.88
N ARG A 284 -1.45 10.22 16.08
CA ARG A 284 -1.17 11.63 16.33
C ARG A 284 0.00 11.78 17.29
N VAL A 285 0.57 12.98 17.34
CA VAL A 285 1.56 13.34 18.37
C VAL A 285 0.85 14.21 19.39
N SER A 286 1.04 13.87 20.66
CA SER A 286 0.61 14.65 21.81
C SER A 286 1.80 15.13 22.61
N TYR A 287 1.61 16.26 23.28
CA TYR A 287 2.54 16.80 24.25
C TYR A 287 1.80 17.10 25.54
N GLU A 288 2.24 16.49 26.62
CA GLU A 288 1.67 16.66 27.95
C GLU A 288 2.58 17.56 28.80
N HIS A 289 2.03 18.64 29.34
CA HIS A 289 2.74 19.55 30.22
C HIS A 289 1.80 20.14 31.27
N ASN A 290 2.12 19.96 32.56
CA ASN A 290 1.33 20.47 33.70
C ASN A 290 -0.18 20.17 33.58
N ASP A 291 -0.53 18.89 33.43
CA ASP A 291 -1.91 18.38 33.27
C ASP A 291 -2.66 18.89 32.01
N GLN A 292 -1.96 19.54 31.08
CA GLN A 292 -2.51 19.94 29.78
C GLN A 292 -1.92 19.07 28.67
N THR A 293 -2.79 18.39 27.93
CA THR A 293 -2.43 17.67 26.71
C THR A 293 -2.77 18.51 25.50
N ILE A 294 -1.75 18.81 24.69
CA ILE A 294 -1.89 19.42 23.37
C ILE A 294 -1.70 18.31 22.34
N MET A 295 -2.56 18.25 21.33
CA MET A 295 -2.49 17.27 20.25
C MET A 295 -2.24 17.97 18.92
N SER A 296 -1.53 17.27 18.02
CA SER A 296 -1.44 17.61 16.60
C SER A 296 -2.84 17.77 15.98
N MET A 297 -2.99 18.66 15.01
CA MET A 297 -4.28 18.82 14.31
C MET A 297 -4.50 17.67 13.35
N ASN A 298 -3.42 17.24 12.71
CA ASN A 298 -3.45 16.21 11.69
C ASN A 298 -3.27 14.83 12.33
N THR A 299 -3.73 13.83 11.59
CA THR A 299 -3.49 12.41 11.85
C THR A 299 -2.62 11.89 10.73
N LYS A 300 -1.62 11.09 11.07
CA LYS A 300 -0.78 10.42 10.08
C LYS A 300 -1.18 8.96 9.99
N ASN A 301 -1.22 8.50 8.75
CA ASN A 301 -1.57 7.14 8.41
C ASN A 301 -0.31 6.45 7.90
N GLU A 302 0.07 5.34 8.52
CA GLU A 302 1.24 4.55 8.15
C GLU A 302 0.84 3.11 7.83
N ASN A 303 1.47 2.56 6.79
CA ASN A 303 1.21 1.20 6.33
C ASN A 303 2.49 0.39 6.51
N ILE A 304 2.47 -0.57 7.42
CA ILE A 304 3.61 -1.44 7.69
C ILE A 304 3.38 -2.76 6.96
N THR A 305 4.13 -2.95 5.87
CA THR A 305 4.04 -4.15 5.03
C THR A 305 5.11 -5.17 5.39
N GLY A 306 4.88 -6.44 5.03
CA GLY A 306 5.88 -7.51 5.14
C GLY A 306 5.61 -8.49 6.28
N PHE A 307 4.47 -8.37 6.96
CA PHE A 307 3.96 -9.42 7.82
C PHE A 307 3.68 -10.69 7.04
N LEU A 308 3.51 -11.81 7.75
CA LEU A 308 3.12 -13.06 7.13
C LEU A 308 1.79 -12.90 6.37
N LYS A 309 1.75 -13.46 5.17
CA LYS A 309 0.57 -13.51 4.33
C LYS A 309 -0.06 -14.88 4.43
N ILE A 310 -1.38 -14.94 4.56
CA ILE A 310 -2.11 -16.20 4.70
C ILE A 310 -1.94 -17.07 3.45
N LYS A 311 -2.03 -16.48 2.26
CA LYS A 311 -1.92 -17.22 0.98
C LYS A 311 -0.52 -17.80 0.73
N ASP A 312 0.52 -17.17 1.27
CA ASP A 312 1.92 -17.57 1.05
C ASP A 312 2.46 -18.49 2.16
N ASN A 313 1.70 -18.66 3.25
CA ASN A 313 2.14 -19.43 4.40
C ASN A 313 1.69 -20.90 4.27
N ASP A 314 2.66 -21.82 4.20
CA ASP A 314 2.41 -23.26 4.06
C ASP A 314 1.60 -23.86 5.22
N ILE A 315 1.59 -23.23 6.40
CA ILE A 315 0.70 -23.60 7.51
C ILE A 315 -0.77 -23.57 7.05
N PHE A 316 -1.13 -22.65 6.15
CA PHE A 316 -2.51 -22.48 5.66
C PHE A 316 -2.86 -23.34 4.44
N LYS A 317 -1.86 -23.85 3.69
CA LYS A 317 -2.11 -24.78 2.56
C LYS A 317 -2.63 -26.15 3.01
N ASP A 318 -2.32 -26.56 4.24
CA ASP A 318 -2.73 -27.83 4.85
C ASP A 318 -3.72 -27.66 6.02
N TYR A 319 -4.31 -26.47 6.15
CA TYR A 319 -5.05 -26.08 7.35
C TYR A 319 -6.24 -27.00 7.64
N GLY A 320 -6.99 -27.36 6.59
CA GLY A 320 -8.12 -28.27 6.70
C GLY A 320 -7.71 -29.68 7.15
N LYS A 321 -6.60 -30.22 6.64
CA LYS A 321 -6.15 -31.60 6.91
C LYS A 321 -5.86 -31.84 8.39
N ARG A 322 -5.67 -30.76 9.15
CA ARG A 322 -5.38 -30.76 10.59
C ARG A 322 -6.63 -30.52 11.45
N PHE A 323 -7.77 -30.12 10.87
CA PHE A 323 -9.06 -30.19 11.57
C PHE A 323 -9.60 -31.59 11.40
N LEU A 324 -9.30 -32.46 12.36
CA LEU A 324 -10.03 -33.71 12.44
C LEU A 324 -11.35 -33.45 13.14
N LEU A 325 -12.41 -33.65 12.38
CA LEU A 325 -13.74 -33.18 12.73
C LEU A 325 -14.61 -34.36 13.04
N ILE A 326 -14.60 -34.74 14.31
CA ILE A 326 -15.31 -35.90 14.78
C ILE A 326 -16.33 -35.40 15.79
N ASN A 327 -17.60 -35.55 15.42
CA ASN A 327 -18.73 -35.29 16.32
C ASN A 327 -18.60 -36.16 17.58
N ASP A 328 -19.40 -35.86 18.60
CA ASP A 328 -19.61 -36.75 19.74
C ASP A 328 -20.24 -38.07 19.25
N ILE A 329 -19.41 -38.99 18.77
CA ILE A 329 -19.80 -40.31 18.27
C ILE A 329 -20.49 -41.14 19.36
N PHE A 330 -20.34 -40.73 20.62
CA PHE A 330 -20.97 -41.34 21.79
C PHE A 330 -22.38 -40.79 22.04
N ASN A 331 -22.81 -39.75 21.34
CA ASN A 331 -24.19 -39.27 21.40
C ASN A 331 -25.12 -40.29 20.71
N ASN A 332 -25.83 -41.07 21.52
CA ASN A 332 -26.78 -42.10 21.06
C ASN A 332 -27.86 -41.54 20.12
N LEU A 333 -28.27 -40.28 20.29
CA LEU A 333 -29.25 -39.64 19.39
C LEU A 333 -28.65 -39.46 17.99
N PHE A 334 -27.40 -39.04 17.90
CA PHE A 334 -26.69 -38.88 16.64
C PHE A 334 -26.48 -40.22 15.93
N LYS A 335 -26.01 -41.25 16.66
CA LYS A 335 -25.83 -42.60 16.12
C LYS A 335 -27.15 -43.15 15.55
N LYS A 336 -28.24 -43.06 16.32
CA LYS A 336 -29.57 -43.52 15.92
C LYS A 336 -30.11 -42.78 14.70
N THR A 337 -29.84 -41.47 14.59
CA THR A 337 -30.26 -40.67 13.43
C THR A 337 -29.50 -41.07 12.17
N LEU A 338 -28.18 -41.29 12.23
CA LEU A 338 -27.42 -41.81 11.08
C LEU A 338 -27.89 -43.20 10.65
N GLU A 339 -28.17 -44.08 11.62
CA GLU A 339 -28.74 -45.40 11.33
C GLU A 339 -30.12 -45.30 10.67
N ASN A 340 -30.97 -44.35 11.10
CA ASN A 340 -32.29 -44.13 10.51
C ASN A 340 -32.18 -43.55 9.09
N LEU A 341 -31.32 -42.56 8.86
CA LEU A 341 -31.06 -41.99 7.53
C LEU A 341 -30.55 -43.07 6.56
N TYR A 342 -29.65 -43.93 7.03
CA TYR A 342 -29.22 -45.08 6.26
C TYR A 342 -30.39 -46.04 5.97
N LYS A 343 -31.16 -46.45 6.98
CA LYS A 343 -32.30 -47.37 6.83
C LYS A 343 -33.35 -46.83 5.86
N GLU A 344 -33.71 -45.56 5.97
CA GLU A 344 -34.74 -44.94 5.13
C GLU A 344 -34.35 -44.86 3.66
N GLN A 345 -33.07 -44.65 3.35
CA GLN A 345 -32.60 -44.55 1.98
C GLN A 345 -32.17 -45.90 1.38
N TYR A 346 -31.59 -46.80 2.20
CA TYR A 346 -31.06 -48.09 1.77
C TYR A 346 -32.12 -49.20 1.73
N LEU A 347 -33.03 -49.27 2.71
CA LEU A 347 -34.05 -50.34 2.74
C LEU A 347 -35.22 -50.08 1.77
N LYS A 348 -35.43 -48.83 1.35
CA LYS A 348 -36.51 -48.47 0.41
C LYS A 348 -36.09 -48.47 -1.06
N LYS A 349 -34.81 -48.35 -1.38
CA LYS A 349 -34.30 -48.46 -2.75
C LYS A 349 -33.49 -49.75 -2.87
N SER A 350 -34.09 -50.76 -3.49
CA SER A 350 -33.37 -51.95 -3.95
C SER A 350 -32.42 -51.56 -5.09
N VAL A 351 -31.29 -50.94 -4.77
CA VAL A 351 -30.30 -50.53 -5.77
C VAL A 351 -28.91 -50.87 -5.27
N ASP A 352 -28.23 -51.62 -6.13
CA ASP A 352 -26.85 -52.07 -6.18
C ASP A 352 -25.91 -51.79 -5.01
N LYS A 353 -25.20 -52.86 -4.62
CA LYS A 353 -24.06 -52.87 -3.71
C LYS A 353 -23.00 -51.84 -4.14
N GLY A 354 -23.09 -50.63 -3.61
CA GLY A 354 -22.17 -49.53 -3.90
C GLY A 354 -22.26 -48.41 -2.87
N THR A 355 -21.24 -47.56 -2.84
CA THR A 355 -21.16 -46.35 -2.01
C THR A 355 -22.38 -45.46 -2.26
N ASN A 356 -23.24 -45.25 -1.26
CA ASN A 356 -24.37 -44.34 -1.39
C ASN A 356 -23.93 -42.93 -1.02
N GLU A 357 -24.01 -42.03 -2.00
CA GLU A 357 -23.78 -40.61 -1.82
C GLU A 357 -25.08 -39.95 -1.37
N LEU A 358 -25.09 -39.37 -0.18
CA LEU A 358 -26.21 -38.54 0.27
C LEU A 358 -26.03 -37.12 -0.26
N GLU A 359 -26.98 -36.63 -1.07
CA GLU A 359 -27.14 -35.20 -1.29
C GLU A 359 -27.66 -34.55 -0.01
N ILE A 360 -27.00 -33.48 0.42
CA ILE A 360 -27.33 -32.77 1.65
C ILE A 360 -28.53 -31.84 1.40
N SER A 361 -29.60 -31.99 2.17
CA SER A 361 -30.73 -31.06 2.26
C SER A 361 -30.63 -30.15 3.49
N ASP A 362 -31.39 -29.04 3.53
CA ASP A 362 -31.43 -28.10 4.66
C ASP A 362 -31.77 -28.79 6.00
N ASP A 363 -32.61 -29.81 5.97
CA ASP A 363 -32.97 -30.62 7.15
C ASP A 363 -31.75 -31.36 7.69
N ILE A 364 -30.95 -31.97 6.81
CA ILE A 364 -29.69 -32.65 7.16
C ILE A 364 -28.69 -31.63 7.74
N ILE A 365 -28.56 -30.44 7.15
CA ILE A 365 -27.70 -29.35 7.63
C ILE A 365 -28.09 -28.89 9.04
N GLN A 366 -29.39 -28.81 9.34
CA GLN A 366 -29.89 -28.41 10.67
C GLN A 366 -29.44 -29.37 11.77
N TYR A 367 -29.37 -30.68 11.48
CA TYR A 367 -28.89 -31.70 12.42
C TYR A 367 -27.37 -31.66 12.66
N PHE A 368 -26.60 -31.16 11.69
CA PHE A 368 -25.16 -30.91 11.81
C PHE A 368 -24.81 -29.54 12.43
N LYS A 369 -25.79 -28.76 12.91
CA LYS A 369 -25.51 -27.55 13.71
C LYS A 369 -25.03 -27.97 15.11
N PHE A 370 -23.83 -28.53 15.17
CA PHE A 370 -23.20 -29.21 16.31
C PHE A 370 -23.28 -28.41 17.62
N GLU A 371 -23.51 -29.07 18.76
CA GLU A 371 -23.49 -28.46 20.12
C GLU A 371 -22.11 -28.43 20.79
N ARG A 372 -21.22 -29.35 20.46
CA ARG A 372 -19.84 -29.42 20.95
C ARG A 372 -18.90 -29.97 19.88
N TRP A 373 -17.61 -29.64 20.04
CA TRP A 373 -16.52 -30.08 19.17
C TRP A 373 -15.46 -30.72 20.04
N ASP A 374 -15.19 -32.01 19.82
CA ASP A 374 -14.08 -32.73 20.44
C ASP A 374 -13.00 -32.99 19.39
N VAL A 375 -11.73 -32.79 19.74
CA VAL A 375 -10.62 -32.97 18.80
C VAL A 375 -9.79 -34.20 19.17
N PHE A 376 -9.48 -35.00 18.16
CA PHE A 376 -8.76 -36.27 18.32
C PHE A 376 -7.36 -36.20 17.71
N LYS A 377 -6.39 -36.81 18.39
CA LYS A 377 -5.04 -37.01 17.85
C LYS A 377 -4.96 -38.38 17.17
N ARG A 378 -4.39 -38.43 15.97
CA ARG A 378 -4.01 -39.69 15.32
C ARG A 378 -2.82 -40.30 16.07
N SER A 379 -3.02 -41.45 16.70
CA SER A 379 -1.97 -42.29 17.29
C SER A 379 -1.64 -43.46 16.37
N SER A 380 -0.65 -44.27 16.75
CA SER A 380 -0.27 -45.48 16.01
C SER A 380 -1.40 -46.52 15.93
N ASN A 381 -2.42 -46.41 16.79
CA ASN A 381 -3.49 -47.40 16.93
C ASN A 381 -4.88 -46.84 16.61
N GLY A 382 -5.00 -45.59 16.11
CA GLY A 382 -6.29 -44.98 15.79
C GLY A 382 -6.39 -43.51 16.22
N TYR A 383 -7.59 -43.07 16.60
CA TYR A 383 -7.85 -41.73 17.12
C TYR A 383 -8.11 -41.81 18.62
N ASP A 384 -7.26 -41.17 19.43
CA ASP A 384 -7.42 -41.14 20.89
C ASP A 384 -8.06 -39.82 21.34
N LEU A 385 -9.07 -39.93 22.21
CA LEU A 385 -9.76 -38.79 22.83
C LEU A 385 -8.87 -38.24 23.95
N LYS A 386 -8.20 -37.12 23.70
CA LYS A 386 -7.47 -36.36 24.72
C LYS A 386 -8.06 -34.97 24.80
N GLY A 387 -8.84 -34.71 25.86
CA GLY A 387 -9.58 -33.46 26.10
C GLY A 387 -8.74 -32.19 26.31
N LYS A 388 -7.53 -32.09 25.72
CA LYS A 388 -6.67 -30.90 25.77
C LYS A 388 -5.86 -30.64 24.49
N TYR A 389 -6.00 -31.43 23.42
CA TYR A 389 -5.12 -31.30 22.25
C TYR A 389 -5.88 -31.39 20.95
N SER A 390 -6.50 -30.27 20.59
CA SER A 390 -6.74 -29.96 19.19
C SER A 390 -5.42 -29.75 18.44
N PHE A 391 -5.39 -29.91 17.11
CA PHE A 391 -4.24 -29.46 16.31
C PHE A 391 -4.12 -27.92 16.29
N TRP A 392 -5.16 -27.21 16.74
CA TRP A 392 -5.27 -25.76 16.83
C TRP A 392 -6.03 -25.34 18.07
N LEU A 393 -5.43 -24.52 18.94
CA LEU A 393 -6.08 -24.00 20.13
C LEU A 393 -6.71 -22.64 19.81
N PHE A 394 -7.97 -22.43 20.19
CA PHE A 394 -8.67 -21.14 20.02
C PHE A 394 -8.86 -20.47 21.37
N LYS A 395 -8.48 -19.19 21.48
CA LYS A 395 -8.66 -18.40 22.70
C LYS A 395 -9.38 -17.08 22.45
N HIS A 396 -10.19 -16.67 23.42
CA HIS A 396 -10.77 -15.33 23.47
C HIS A 396 -10.70 -14.81 24.90
N ASP A 397 -10.21 -13.58 25.07
CA ASP A 397 -9.89 -12.99 26.37
C ASP A 397 -9.00 -13.89 27.24
N GLY A 398 -8.06 -14.60 26.61
CA GLY A 398 -7.15 -15.53 27.28
C GLY A 398 -7.77 -16.87 27.72
N LEU A 399 -9.05 -17.12 27.44
CA LEU A 399 -9.76 -18.37 27.77
C LEU A 399 -9.93 -19.28 26.55
N ASP A 400 -9.74 -20.58 26.75
CA ASP A 400 -9.97 -21.60 25.72
C ASP A 400 -11.43 -21.60 25.27
N LEU A 401 -11.65 -21.51 23.96
CA LEU A 401 -12.97 -21.56 23.35
C LEU A 401 -13.23 -22.89 22.63
N ALA A 402 -14.42 -23.44 22.86
CA ALA A 402 -14.98 -24.43 21.94
C ALA A 402 -15.35 -23.74 20.61
N ILE A 403 -15.10 -24.41 19.48
CA ILE A 403 -15.30 -23.90 18.11
C ILE A 403 -16.72 -23.33 17.87
N LYS A 404 -17.73 -23.77 18.63
CA LYS A 404 -19.10 -23.23 18.55
C LYS A 404 -19.26 -21.78 19.05
N LYS A 405 -18.30 -21.25 19.84
CA LYS A 405 -18.33 -19.92 20.46
C LYS A 405 -17.27 -18.97 19.91
N LEU A 406 -16.89 -19.11 18.65
CA LEU A 406 -15.93 -18.18 18.04
C LEU A 406 -16.57 -16.80 17.95
N LYS A 407 -16.04 -15.89 18.76
CA LYS A 407 -16.38 -14.49 18.77
C LYS A 407 -15.44 -13.74 17.85
N LYS A 408 -15.81 -12.51 17.49
CA LYS A 408 -14.90 -11.58 16.84
C LYS A 408 -13.58 -11.51 17.63
N ASP A 409 -12.47 -11.40 16.91
CA ASP A 409 -11.12 -11.34 17.47
C ASP A 409 -10.66 -12.61 18.23
N THR A 410 -11.03 -13.80 17.74
CA THR A 410 -10.52 -15.05 18.35
C THR A 410 -9.07 -15.31 17.92
N ILE A 411 -8.22 -15.64 18.89
CA ILE A 411 -6.80 -15.98 18.67
C ILE A 411 -6.69 -17.46 18.32
N LEU A 412 -6.02 -17.73 17.21
CA LEU A 412 -5.55 -19.04 16.84
C LEU A 412 -4.11 -19.25 17.34
N GLU A 413 -3.86 -20.33 18.07
CA GLU A 413 -2.53 -20.72 18.56
C GLU A 413 -2.10 -22.12 18.08
N GLU A 414 -0.79 -22.31 17.95
CA GLU A 414 -0.21 -23.65 17.85
C GLU A 414 -0.29 -24.36 19.23
N PRO A 415 -0.88 -25.56 19.33
CA PRO A 415 -1.13 -26.22 20.63
C PRO A 415 0.11 -26.62 21.42
N LEU A 416 1.24 -26.86 20.75
CA LEU A 416 2.45 -27.35 21.41
C LEU A 416 3.31 -26.20 21.95
N THR A 417 3.44 -25.11 21.18
CA THR A 417 4.28 -23.96 21.57
C THR A 417 3.47 -22.81 22.14
N HIS A 418 2.14 -22.85 22.05
CA HIS A 418 1.23 -21.73 22.34
C HIS A 418 1.57 -20.45 21.56
N LYS A 419 2.28 -20.59 20.44
CA LYS A 419 2.59 -19.46 19.59
C LYS A 419 1.31 -18.95 18.95
N GLU A 420 0.99 -17.68 19.20
CA GLU A 420 -0.08 -16.95 18.51
C GLU A 420 0.22 -16.94 17.01
N LEU A 421 -0.74 -17.42 16.22
CA LEU A 421 -0.62 -17.50 14.78
C LEU A 421 -1.44 -16.43 14.09
N LEU A 422 -2.72 -16.29 14.41
CA LEU A 422 -3.59 -15.41 13.65
C LEU A 422 -4.79 -14.99 14.50
N ILE A 423 -5.33 -13.80 14.23
CA ILE A 423 -6.65 -13.41 14.73
C ILE A 423 -7.67 -13.60 13.62
N ILE A 424 -8.71 -14.36 13.91
CA ILE A 424 -9.81 -14.64 12.99
C ILE A 424 -11.08 -13.92 13.47
N GLU A 425 -11.85 -13.41 12.51
CA GLU A 425 -13.13 -12.75 12.80
C GLU A 425 -14.24 -13.78 12.99
N GLY A 426 -14.07 -14.97 12.38
CA GLY A 426 -14.94 -16.10 12.59
C GLY A 426 -14.48 -17.34 11.83
N ILE A 427 -15.01 -18.50 12.23
CA ILE A 427 -14.94 -19.74 11.45
C ILE A 427 -16.35 -20.30 11.35
N PHE A 428 -16.72 -20.68 10.13
CA PHE A 428 -17.93 -21.41 9.83
C PHE A 428 -17.54 -22.79 9.36
N ILE A 429 -18.29 -23.81 9.79
CA ILE A 429 -18.11 -25.15 9.29
C ILE A 429 -19.44 -25.67 8.84
N GLU A 430 -19.51 -26.10 7.60
CA GLU A 430 -20.72 -26.66 7.01
C GLU A 430 -20.43 -28.04 6.39
N PRO A 431 -21.30 -29.03 6.64
CA PRO A 431 -21.19 -30.30 5.93
C PRO A 431 -21.48 -30.07 4.45
N VAL A 432 -20.73 -30.75 3.58
CA VAL A 432 -20.88 -30.67 2.12
C VAL A 432 -21.32 -32.00 1.53
N LYS A 433 -20.82 -33.12 2.06
CA LYS A 433 -21.23 -34.45 1.61
C LYS A 433 -21.10 -35.49 2.71
N ILE A 434 -21.94 -36.52 2.67
CA ILE A 434 -21.83 -37.68 3.56
C ILE A 434 -21.91 -38.93 2.70
N ASN A 435 -20.87 -39.75 2.75
CA ASN A 435 -20.85 -41.05 2.10
C ASN A 435 -20.90 -42.13 3.18
N MET A 436 -21.93 -42.96 3.14
CA MET A 436 -22.09 -44.08 4.08
C MET A 436 -21.85 -45.39 3.36
N THR A 437 -20.96 -46.22 3.91
CA THR A 437 -20.61 -47.54 3.39
C THR A 437 -20.75 -48.58 4.50
N LEU A 438 -21.54 -49.63 4.28
CA LEU A 438 -21.60 -50.76 5.19
C LEU A 438 -20.42 -51.70 4.89
N VAL A 439 -19.68 -52.07 5.92
CA VAL A 439 -18.69 -53.14 5.90
C VAL A 439 -19.38 -54.39 6.44
N GLU A 440 -19.81 -55.28 5.53
CA GLU A 440 -20.64 -56.45 5.85
C GLU A 440 -19.94 -57.41 6.83
N ASP A 441 -18.64 -57.63 6.65
CA ASP A 441 -17.86 -58.63 7.39
C ASP A 441 -17.81 -58.37 8.91
N ASP A 442 -17.77 -57.09 9.31
CA ASP A 442 -17.64 -56.69 10.71
C ASP A 442 -18.88 -55.97 11.27
N LYS A 443 -19.97 -55.86 10.49
CA LYS A 443 -21.16 -55.06 10.84
C LYS A 443 -20.81 -53.63 11.26
N ARG A 444 -19.92 -52.97 10.52
CA ARG A 444 -19.50 -51.59 10.77
C ARG A 444 -20.00 -50.67 9.67
N PHE A 445 -20.47 -49.48 10.03
CA PHE A 445 -20.67 -48.39 9.08
C PHE A 445 -19.41 -47.54 9.01
N ASN A 446 -18.86 -47.39 7.81
CA ASN A 446 -17.89 -46.37 7.49
C ASN A 446 -18.65 -45.14 6.97
N VAL A 447 -18.51 -44.01 7.65
CA VAL A 447 -19.13 -42.75 7.26
C VAL A 447 -18.03 -41.74 6.95
N ASN A 448 -17.90 -41.37 5.68
CA ASN A 448 -17.02 -40.29 5.24
C ASN A 448 -17.82 -38.99 5.20
N PHE A 449 -17.45 -38.05 6.05
CA PHE A 449 -17.99 -36.70 6.07
C PHE A 449 -17.06 -35.79 5.28
N LYS A 450 -17.54 -35.20 4.20
CA LYS A 450 -16.91 -34.05 3.54
C LYS A 450 -17.52 -32.78 4.11
N TYR A 451 -16.71 -31.85 4.57
CA TYR A 451 -17.15 -30.55 5.11
C TYR A 451 -16.30 -29.42 4.55
N LYS A 452 -16.85 -28.21 4.61
CA LYS A 452 -16.17 -26.97 4.27
C LYS A 452 -15.97 -26.14 5.52
N ILE A 453 -14.74 -25.71 5.75
CA ILE A 453 -14.38 -24.77 6.79
C ILE A 453 -14.14 -23.42 6.12
N THR A 454 -14.92 -22.41 6.48
CA THR A 454 -14.79 -21.03 6.00
C THR A 454 -14.24 -20.14 7.10
N PHE A 455 -13.03 -19.65 6.92
CA PHE A 455 -12.37 -18.67 7.79
C PHE A 455 -12.74 -17.26 7.33
N ILE A 456 -13.22 -16.42 8.24
CA ILE A 456 -13.41 -14.98 8.00
C ILE A 456 -12.19 -14.24 8.53
N LEU A 457 -11.52 -13.53 7.63
CA LEU A 457 -10.24 -12.89 7.85
C LEU A 457 -10.34 -11.39 7.64
N ASN A 458 -9.53 -10.65 8.39
CA ASN A 458 -9.35 -9.21 8.17
C ASN A 458 -8.66 -8.96 6.81
N SER A 459 -9.30 -8.16 5.96
CA SER A 459 -8.88 -7.81 4.60
C SER A 459 -8.96 -6.30 4.37
N ASP A 460 -8.51 -5.53 5.35
CA ASP A 460 -8.61 -4.07 5.27
C ASP A 460 -7.71 -3.50 4.18
N ASN A 461 -8.19 -2.54 3.39
CA ASN A 461 -7.39 -1.91 2.34
C ASN A 461 -6.78 -0.58 2.77
N ASP A 462 -7.29 -0.01 3.86
CA ASP A 462 -6.81 1.18 4.53
C ASP A 462 -7.36 1.22 5.96
N ILE A 463 -7.12 2.33 6.66
CA ILE A 463 -7.53 2.55 8.06
C ILE A 463 -9.05 2.66 8.22
N PHE A 464 -9.78 3.08 7.18
CA PHE A 464 -11.23 3.31 7.23
C PHE A 464 -12.05 2.16 6.63
N SER A 465 -11.38 1.08 6.22
CA SER A 465 -11.98 -0.14 5.70
C SER A 465 -12.38 -1.08 6.86
N ASP A 466 -13.52 -1.75 6.68
CA ASP A 466 -14.01 -2.86 7.53
C ASP A 466 -14.27 -4.10 6.66
N ASN A 467 -13.30 -4.43 5.81
CA ASN A 467 -13.49 -5.46 4.80
C ASN A 467 -13.01 -6.81 5.31
N TYR A 468 -13.77 -7.84 4.96
CA TYR A 468 -13.49 -9.21 5.33
C TYR A 468 -13.40 -10.09 4.09
N GLU A 469 -12.43 -10.99 4.08
CA GLU A 469 -12.36 -12.05 3.06
C GLU A 469 -12.67 -13.40 3.70
N LYS A 470 -13.23 -14.29 2.89
CA LYS A 470 -13.51 -15.66 3.28
C LYS A 470 -12.50 -16.58 2.61
N ILE A 471 -11.83 -17.41 3.39
CA ILE A 471 -11.04 -18.53 2.88
C ILE A 471 -11.76 -19.83 3.20
N GLU A 472 -12.03 -20.61 2.16
CA GLU A 472 -12.73 -21.88 2.28
C GLU A 472 -11.77 -23.05 2.09
N VAL A 473 -11.86 -24.04 2.97
CA VAL A 473 -11.08 -25.28 2.90
C VAL A 473 -12.03 -26.47 2.94
N MET A 474 -11.86 -27.36 1.97
CA MET A 474 -12.64 -28.59 1.83
C MET A 474 -11.89 -29.76 2.45
N GLU A 475 -12.54 -30.51 3.32
CA GLU A 475 -11.92 -31.62 4.04
C GLU A 475 -12.84 -32.82 4.17
N SER A 476 -12.24 -33.96 4.50
CA SER A 476 -12.98 -35.19 4.76
C SER A 476 -12.50 -35.93 6.00
N THR A 477 -13.43 -36.36 6.84
CA THR A 477 -13.15 -37.22 8.00
C THR A 477 -13.94 -38.52 7.89
N ASN A 478 -13.29 -39.66 8.18
CA ASN A 478 -13.93 -40.98 8.22
C ASN A 478 -14.26 -41.36 9.67
N LEU A 479 -15.49 -41.80 9.92
CA LEU A 479 -15.94 -42.38 11.18
C LEU A 479 -16.32 -43.85 10.99
N PHE A 480 -15.95 -44.67 11.98
CA PHE A 480 -16.41 -46.05 12.07
C PHE A 480 -17.47 -46.15 13.16
N LEU A 481 -18.66 -46.60 12.81
CA LEU A 481 -19.74 -46.88 13.75
C LEU A 481 -19.96 -48.39 13.80
N ASN A 482 -19.82 -48.99 14.98
CA ASN A 482 -20.21 -50.38 15.19
C ASN A 482 -21.73 -50.45 15.32
N ILE A 483 -22.38 -51.37 14.61
CA ILE A 483 -23.82 -51.63 14.76
C ILE A 483 -24.07 -52.37 16.06
#